data_AF-A2GVJ4-F1
#
_entry.id   AF-A2GVJ4-F1
#
_cell.length_a   1.000
_cell.length_b   1.000
_cell.length_c   1.000
_cell.angle_alpha   90.00
_cell.angle_beta   90.00
_cell.angle_gamma   90.00
#
_symmetry.space_group_name_H-M   'P 1'
#
loop_
_entity.id
_entity.type
_entity.pdbx_description
1 polymer ?
#
loop_
_entity_poly.entity_id
_entity_poly.type
_entity_poly.pdbx_seq_one_letter_code
_entity_poly.pdbx_strand_id
1 'polypeptide(L)'
;MIPAHRKDLGDARESITTLRELMASAAGSRRATLAARGLGGPGAMVVWEQQLESDRATVEQIAASIVSEGTDFAALSVEQLESEILAAHKIKTNLFTLIEKYRGELAVDDDARRQIGEQHTAARIQAAQSPR
;
A
#
# COMPACT_ATOMS: atom_id res chain seq x y z
N MET A 1 7.22 -12.43 27.69
CA MET A 1 6.55 -11.19 27.26
C MET A 1 7.47 -10.32 26.40
N ILE A 2 8.68 -9.97 26.85
CA ILE A 2 9.67 -9.17 26.09
C ILE A 2 10.04 -9.75 24.69
N PRO A 3 10.21 -11.09 24.50
CA PRO A 3 10.55 -11.63 23.18
C PRO A 3 9.46 -11.46 22.13
N ALA A 4 8.19 -11.49 22.53
CA ALA A 4 7.06 -11.32 21.62
C ALA A 4 6.98 -9.88 21.08
N HIS A 5 7.23 -8.90 21.95
CA HIS A 5 7.22 -7.49 21.57
C HIS A 5 8.33 -7.14 20.57
N ARG A 6 9.55 -7.67 20.77
CA ARG A 6 10.64 -7.51 19.78
C ARG A 6 10.28 -8.11 18.42
N LYS A 7 9.62 -9.27 18.41
CA LYS A 7 9.13 -9.88 17.18
C LYS A 7 8.10 -8.99 16.48
N ASP A 8 7.10 -8.48 17.20
CA ASP A 8 6.08 -7.60 16.62
C ASP A 8 6.68 -6.32 16.00
N LEU A 9 7.73 -5.75 16.61
CA LEU A 9 8.46 -4.63 16.03
C LEU A 9 9.25 -5.01 14.77
N GLY A 10 9.82 -6.22 14.73
CA GLY A 10 10.45 -6.78 13.54
C GLY A 10 9.45 -6.94 12.39
N ASP A 11 8.30 -7.57 12.66
CA ASP A 11 7.20 -7.76 11.71
C ASP A 11 6.68 -6.40 11.18
N ALA A 12 6.65 -5.37 12.03
CA ALA A 12 6.27 -4.00 11.64
C ALA A 12 7.28 -3.37 10.67
N ARG A 13 8.58 -3.58 10.86
CA ARG A 13 9.63 -3.09 9.93
C ARG A 13 9.56 -3.77 8.56
N GLU A 14 9.30 -5.07 8.55
CA GLU A 14 9.07 -5.81 7.31
C GLU A 14 7.82 -5.31 6.59
N SER A 15 6.73 -5.07 7.34
CA SER A 15 5.49 -4.53 6.81
C SER A 15 5.67 -3.13 6.19
N ILE A 16 6.50 -2.26 6.79
CA ILE A 16 6.87 -0.96 6.22
C ILE A 16 7.59 -1.12 4.88
N THR A 17 8.56 -2.05 4.82
CA THR A 17 9.31 -2.31 3.58
C THR A 17 8.37 -2.78 2.48
N THR A 18 7.52 -3.76 2.78
CA THR A 18 6.47 -4.26 1.89
C THR A 18 5.56 -3.14 1.40
N LEU A 19 5.14 -2.25 2.30
CA LEU A 19 4.22 -1.19 1.98
C LEU A 19 4.83 -0.14 1.05
N ARG A 20 6.11 0.21 1.23
CA ARG A 20 6.84 1.10 0.31
C ARG A 20 6.88 0.54 -1.11
N GLU A 21 7.12 -0.77 -1.25
CA GLU A 21 7.13 -1.46 -2.54
C GLU A 21 5.73 -1.51 -3.19
N LEU A 22 4.69 -1.81 -2.41
CA LEU A 22 3.30 -1.80 -2.87
C LEU A 22 2.88 -0.41 -3.34
N MET A 23 3.20 0.64 -2.58
CA MET A 23 2.93 2.03 -2.93
C MET A 23 3.60 2.45 -4.24
N ALA A 24 4.87 2.07 -4.44
CA ALA A 24 5.58 2.33 -5.69
C ALA A 24 4.95 1.59 -6.88
N SER A 25 4.58 0.33 -6.68
CA SER A 25 3.92 -0.51 -7.68
C SER A 25 2.54 0.04 -8.06
N ALA A 26 1.74 0.45 -7.06
CA ALA A 26 0.43 1.05 -7.27
C ALA A 26 0.52 2.36 -8.06
N ALA A 27 1.56 3.16 -7.85
CA ALA A 27 1.80 4.37 -8.64
C ALA A 27 2.07 4.09 -10.11
N GLY A 28 2.92 3.11 -10.41
CA GLY A 28 3.15 2.68 -11.79
C GLY A 28 1.87 2.13 -12.43
N SER A 29 1.19 1.25 -11.70
CA SER A 29 -0.06 0.61 -12.13
C SER A 29 -1.16 1.63 -12.45
N ARG A 30 -1.42 2.59 -11.56
CA ARG A 30 -2.48 3.57 -11.72
C ARG A 30 -2.26 4.45 -12.95
N ARG A 31 -1.01 4.90 -13.16
CA ARG A 31 -0.63 5.67 -14.35
C ARG A 31 -0.85 4.87 -15.64
N ALA A 32 -0.44 3.61 -15.67
CA ALA A 32 -0.62 2.74 -16.82
C ALA A 32 -2.10 2.51 -17.14
N THR A 33 -2.93 2.25 -16.11
CA THR A 33 -4.38 2.05 -16.27
C THR A 33 -5.07 3.31 -16.80
N LEU A 34 -4.77 4.47 -16.24
CA LEU A 34 -5.38 5.73 -16.69
C LEU A 34 -4.95 6.09 -18.11
N ALA A 35 -3.68 5.86 -18.47
CA ALA A 35 -3.21 6.01 -19.84
C ALA A 35 -3.96 5.09 -20.81
N ALA A 36 -4.14 3.81 -20.45
CA ALA A 36 -4.89 2.84 -21.26
C ALA A 36 -6.37 3.22 -21.43
N ARG A 37 -6.97 3.92 -20.45
CA ARG A 37 -8.35 4.43 -20.52
C ARG A 37 -8.48 5.77 -21.26
N GLY A 38 -7.37 6.38 -21.69
CA GLY A 38 -7.37 7.75 -22.21
C GLY A 38 -7.70 8.81 -21.15
N LEU A 39 -7.64 8.45 -19.87
CA LEU A 39 -7.97 9.29 -18.71
C LEU A 39 -6.74 9.85 -17.99
N GLY A 40 -5.59 9.93 -18.67
CA GLY A 40 -4.34 10.48 -18.13
C GLY A 40 -4.36 11.99 -17.83
N GLY A 41 -5.54 12.60 -17.76
CA GLY A 41 -5.69 14.02 -17.44
C GLY A 41 -5.24 14.35 -16.02
N PRO A 42 -4.78 15.59 -15.78
CA PRO A 42 -4.13 15.97 -14.53
C PRO A 42 -5.03 15.85 -13.29
N GLY A 43 -6.34 16.07 -13.42
CA GLY A 43 -7.25 16.11 -12.26
C GLY A 43 -7.36 14.79 -11.48
N ALA A 44 -7.57 13.66 -12.17
CA ALA A 44 -7.72 12.35 -11.53
C ALA A 44 -6.39 11.84 -10.94
N MET A 45 -5.28 12.12 -11.63
CA MET A 45 -3.94 11.79 -11.15
C MET A 45 -3.55 12.59 -9.91
N VAL A 46 -3.88 13.89 -9.86
CA VAL A 46 -3.51 14.77 -8.75
C VAL A 46 -4.11 14.31 -7.43
N VAL A 47 -5.40 13.95 -7.40
CA VAL A 47 -6.05 13.46 -6.17
C VAL A 47 -5.41 12.16 -5.68
N TRP A 48 -5.12 11.25 -6.60
CA TRP A 48 -4.49 9.97 -6.26
C TRP A 48 -3.05 10.17 -5.75
N GLU A 49 -2.27 11.05 -6.39
CA GLU A 49 -0.90 11.35 -5.95
C GLU A 49 -0.86 12.04 -4.59
N GLN A 50 -1.81 12.94 -4.30
CA GLN A 50 -1.95 13.53 -2.96
C GLN A 50 -2.27 12.49 -1.89
N GLN A 51 -3.15 11.53 -2.19
CA GLN A 51 -3.47 10.44 -1.27
C GLN A 51 -2.25 9.53 -1.04
N LEU A 52 -1.53 9.19 -2.12
CA LEU A 52 -0.29 8.40 -2.02
C LEU A 52 0.74 9.09 -1.12
N GLU A 53 0.92 10.40 -1.31
CA GLU A 53 1.90 11.16 -0.54
C GLU A 53 1.50 11.28 0.95
N SER A 54 0.21 11.47 1.23
CA SER A 54 -0.31 11.45 2.59
C SER A 54 -0.08 10.10 3.28
N ASP A 55 -0.33 8.99 2.56
CA ASP A 55 -0.09 7.67 3.11
C ASP A 55 1.40 7.40 3.31
N ARG A 56 2.27 7.85 2.39
CA ARG A 56 3.73 7.76 2.55
C ARG A 56 4.20 8.51 3.78
N ALA A 57 3.71 9.74 4.00
CA ALA A 57 4.02 10.50 5.20
C ALA A 57 3.59 9.75 6.47
N THR A 58 2.43 9.09 6.44
CA THR A 58 1.96 8.23 7.53
C THR A 58 2.91 7.04 7.77
N VAL A 59 3.38 6.39 6.71
CA VAL A 59 4.36 5.29 6.81
C VAL A 59 5.68 5.76 7.39
N GLU A 60 6.18 6.92 6.99
CA GLU A 60 7.43 7.47 7.53
C GLU A 60 7.27 7.89 9.00
N GLN A 61 6.12 8.44 9.40
CA GLN A 61 5.82 8.71 10.81
C GLN A 61 5.78 7.43 11.64
N ILE A 62 5.18 6.35 11.12
CA ILE A 62 5.17 5.04 11.78
C ILE A 62 6.59 4.47 11.86
N ALA A 63 7.37 4.57 10.78
CA ALA A 63 8.76 4.10 10.76
C ALA A 63 9.60 4.82 11.80
N ALA A 64 9.41 6.13 11.97
CA ALA A 64 10.11 6.94 12.97
C ALA A 64 9.65 6.65 14.41
N SER A 65 8.43 6.16 14.63
CA SER A 65 7.92 5.84 15.97
C SER A 65 8.29 4.44 16.46
N ILE A 66 8.73 3.54 15.56
CA ILE A 66 9.23 2.22 15.94
C ILE A 66 10.55 2.39 16.68
N VAL A 67 10.51 2.10 17.98
CA VAL A 67 11.70 2.11 18.84
C VAL A 67 12.80 1.19 18.28
N SER A 68 14.06 1.60 18.52
CA SER A 68 15.23 0.87 18.06
C SER A 68 15.28 -0.55 18.62
N GLU A 69 15.92 -1.47 17.90
CA GLU A 69 16.07 -2.87 18.33
C GLU A 69 16.83 -3.01 19.67
N GLY A 70 17.63 -2.00 20.03
CA GLY A 70 18.40 -1.94 21.26
C GLY A 70 17.65 -1.40 22.50
N THR A 71 16.36 -1.10 22.40
CA THR A 71 15.59 -0.61 23.56
C THR A 71 15.54 -1.67 24.67
N ASP A 72 15.97 -1.27 25.87
CA ASP A 72 15.93 -2.12 27.05
C ASP A 72 14.54 -2.10 27.69
N PHE A 73 13.65 -2.93 27.17
CA PHE A 73 12.30 -3.11 27.71
C PHE A 73 12.28 -3.69 29.13
N ALA A 74 13.40 -4.25 29.63
CA ALA A 74 13.47 -4.76 31.01
C ALA A 74 13.67 -3.63 32.04
N ALA A 75 14.12 -2.46 31.59
CA ALA A 75 14.27 -1.27 32.43
C ALA A 75 13.00 -0.39 32.50
N LEU A 76 11.96 -0.72 31.73
CA LEU A 76 10.69 0.02 31.72
C LEU A 76 9.79 -0.40 32.88
N SER A 77 9.00 0.56 33.38
CA SER A 77 7.91 0.26 34.31
C SER A 77 6.80 -0.54 33.61
N VAL A 78 5.93 -1.17 34.40
CA VAL A 78 4.76 -1.91 33.86
C VAL A 78 3.87 -0.99 33.02
N GLU A 79 3.61 0.23 33.49
CA GLU A 79 2.78 1.23 32.80
C GLU A 79 3.40 1.65 31.46
N GLN A 80 4.73 1.81 31.42
CA GLN A 80 5.46 2.12 30.19
C GLN A 80 5.38 0.94 29.22
N LEU A 81 5.55 -0.28 29.71
CA LEU A 81 5.48 -1.48 28.89
C LEU A 81 4.08 -1.69 28.29
N GLU A 82 3.01 -1.43 29.05
CA GLU A 82 1.64 -1.45 28.53
C GLU A 82 1.43 -0.40 27.44
N SER A 83 1.96 0.81 27.61
CA SER A 83 1.91 1.86 26.60
C SER A 83 2.60 1.43 25.29
N GLU A 84 3.78 0.84 25.37
CA GLU A 84 4.53 0.32 24.22
C GLU A 84 3.77 -0.81 23.51
N ILE A 85 3.14 -1.72 24.25
CA ILE A 85 2.33 -2.80 23.68
C ILE A 85 1.14 -2.23 22.89
N LEU A 86 0.43 -1.25 23.46
CA LEU A 86 -0.69 -0.59 22.78
C LEU A 86 -0.23 0.18 21.54
N ALA A 87 0.91 0.86 21.62
CA ALA A 87 1.50 1.58 20.49
C ALA A 87 1.87 0.61 19.36
N ALA A 88 2.55 -0.49 19.66
CA ALA A 88 2.90 -1.53 18.68
C ALA A 88 1.65 -2.16 18.04
N HIS A 89 0.60 -2.42 18.82
CA HIS A 89 -0.65 -2.95 18.28
C HIS A 89 -1.32 -1.97 17.30
N LYS A 90 -1.37 -0.67 17.66
CA LYS A 90 -1.90 0.38 16.77
C LYS A 90 -1.10 0.48 15.47
N ILE A 91 0.24 0.43 15.56
CA ILE A 91 1.14 0.41 14.41
C ILE A 91 0.81 -0.77 13.49
N LYS A 92 0.70 -1.98 14.05
CA LYS A 92 0.40 -3.20 13.29
C LYS A 92 -0.93 -3.11 12.53
N THR A 93 -1.97 -2.63 13.19
CA THR A 93 -3.30 -2.45 12.57
C THR A 93 -3.29 -1.41 11.45
N ASN A 94 -2.57 -0.30 11.64
CA ASN A 94 -2.42 0.72 10.61
C ASN A 94 -1.66 0.18 9.38
N LEU A 95 -0.54 -0.51 9.61
CA LEU A 95 0.25 -1.11 8.54
C LEU A 95 -0.55 -2.15 7.76
N PHE A 96 -1.29 -3.02 8.46
CA PHE A 96 -2.17 -4.00 7.81
C PHE A 96 -3.23 -3.34 6.94
N THR A 97 -3.89 -2.30 7.45
CA THR A 97 -4.92 -1.55 6.69
C THR A 97 -4.35 -0.94 5.41
N LEU A 98 -3.17 -0.35 5.48
CA LEU A 98 -2.50 0.23 4.31
C LEU A 98 -2.06 -0.85 3.31
N ILE A 99 -1.55 -1.98 3.78
CA ILE A 99 -1.18 -3.10 2.89
C ILE A 99 -2.40 -3.59 2.11
N GLU A 100 -3.52 -3.85 2.78
CA GLU A 100 -4.74 -4.32 2.12
C GLU A 100 -5.31 -3.28 1.16
N LYS A 101 -5.25 -1.99 1.52
CA LYS A 101 -5.60 -0.89 0.60
C LYS A 101 -4.81 -0.99 -0.70
N TYR A 102 -3.48 -1.01 -0.64
CA TYR A 102 -2.66 -0.99 -1.86
C TYR A 102 -2.73 -2.29 -2.67
N ARG A 103 -2.93 -3.44 -2.01
CA ARG A 103 -3.26 -4.70 -2.72
C ARG A 103 -4.58 -4.58 -3.49
N GLY A 104 -5.61 -4.02 -2.85
CA GLY A 104 -6.90 -3.76 -3.50
C GLY A 104 -6.79 -2.81 -4.69
N GLU A 105 -6.04 -1.72 -4.53
CA GLU A 105 -5.80 -0.73 -5.60
C GLU A 105 -5.12 -1.37 -6.83
N LEU A 106 -4.11 -2.22 -6.60
CA LEU A 106 -3.44 -2.98 -7.66
C LEU A 106 -4.40 -3.95 -8.37
N ALA A 107 -5.21 -4.68 -7.61
CA ALA A 107 -6.19 -5.61 -8.17
C ALA A 107 -7.24 -4.90 -9.05
N VAL A 108 -7.74 -3.74 -8.59
CA VAL A 108 -8.68 -2.91 -9.37
C VAL A 108 -8.06 -2.45 -10.69
N ASP A 109 -6.79 -2.04 -10.67
CA ASP A 109 -6.07 -1.64 -11.87
C ASP A 109 -5.78 -2.81 -12.82
N ASP A 110 -5.43 -3.98 -12.30
CA ASP A 110 -5.22 -5.20 -13.08
C ASP A 110 -6.52 -5.63 -13.80
N ASP A 111 -7.63 -5.63 -13.09
CA ASP A 111 -8.94 -5.94 -13.65
C ASP A 111 -9.33 -4.92 -14.72
N ALA A 112 -9.08 -3.63 -14.48
CA ALA A 112 -9.29 -2.57 -15.45
C ALA A 112 -8.50 -2.79 -16.74
N ARG A 113 -7.21 -3.13 -16.63
CA ARG A 113 -6.37 -3.42 -17.81
C ARG A 113 -6.83 -4.65 -18.56
N ARG A 114 -7.25 -5.71 -17.85
CA ARG A 114 -7.79 -6.92 -18.47
C ARG A 114 -9.03 -6.62 -19.31
N GLN A 115 -9.98 -5.89 -18.74
CA GLN A 115 -11.21 -5.48 -19.43
C GLN A 115 -10.92 -4.66 -20.70
N ILE A 116 -9.97 -3.73 -20.64
CA ILE A 116 -9.55 -2.94 -21.81
C ILE A 116 -8.99 -3.87 -22.90
N GLY A 117 -8.12 -4.82 -22.55
CA GLY A 117 -7.57 -5.78 -23.50
C GLY A 117 -8.62 -6.67 -24.15
N GLU A 118 -9.61 -7.12 -23.38
CA GLU A 118 -10.75 -7.91 -23.87
C GLU A 118 -11.61 -7.08 -24.85
N GLN A 119 -11.91 -5.83 -24.52
CA GLN A 119 -12.66 -4.91 -25.38
C GLN A 119 -11.94 -4.66 -26.72
N HIS A 120 -10.63 -4.41 -26.69
CA HIS A 120 -9.84 -4.24 -27.92
C HIS A 120 -9.83 -5.50 -28.78
N THR A 121 -9.73 -6.68 -28.15
CA THR A 121 -9.75 -7.95 -28.86
C THR A 121 -11.10 -8.21 -29.52
N ALA A 122 -12.19 -7.97 -28.80
CA ALA A 122 -13.55 -8.10 -29.32
C ALA A 122 -13.81 -7.14 -30.50
N ALA A 123 -13.43 -5.87 -30.36
CA ALA A 123 -13.57 -4.87 -31.43
C ALA A 123 -12.81 -5.27 -32.70
N ARG A 124 -11.60 -5.81 -32.54
CA ARG A 124 -10.79 -6.31 -33.68
C ARG A 124 -11.43 -7.50 -34.38
N ILE A 125 -12.00 -8.45 -33.62
CA ILE A 125 -12.72 -9.60 -34.18
C ILE A 125 -13.95 -9.13 -34.95
N GLN A 126 -14.74 -8.21 -34.39
CA GLN A 126 -15.94 -7.68 -35.03
C GLN A 126 -15.62 -6.93 -36.34
N ALA A 127 -14.53 -6.14 -36.36
CA ALA A 127 -14.05 -5.47 -37.56
C ALA A 127 -13.60 -6.46 -38.66
N ALA A 128 -13.04 -7.61 -38.28
CA ALA A 128 -12.65 -8.66 -39.22
C ALA A 128 -13.83 -9.47 -39.78
N GLN A 129 -14.96 -9.51 -39.05
CA GLN A 129 -16.17 -10.24 -39.43
C GLN A 129 -17.18 -9.43 -40.25
N SER A 130 -16.98 -8.11 -40.37
CA SER A 130 -17.78 -7.22 -41.23
C SER A 130 -17.00 -6.85 -42.49
N PRO A 131 -16.88 -7.72 -43.51
CA PRO A 131 -16.33 -7.31 -44.79
C PRO A 131 -17.29 -6.34 -45.48
N ARG A 132 -16.73 -5.30 -46.11
CA ARG A 132 -17.47 -4.37 -46.96
C ARG A 132 -18.13 -5.08 -48.13
#